data_AF-A0A914P667-F1
#
_entry.id   AF-A0A914P667-F1
#
_cell.length_a   1.000
_cell.length_b   1.000
_cell.length_c   1.000
_cell.angle_alpha   90.00
_cell.angle_beta   90.00
_cell.angle_gamma   90.00
#
_symmetry.space_group_name_H-M   'P 1'
#
loop_
_entity.id
_entity.type
_entity.pdbx_description
1 polymer ?
#
loop_
_entity_poly.entity_id
_entity_poly.type
_entity_poly.pdbx_seq_one_letter_code
_entity_poly.pdbx_strand_id
1 'polypeptide(L)'
;MFFSRPVRIPDFPEHVRLMAADSDFRFSEEYDDLRLVGNGQTCIAADLTVNRSKNRFTNILPFDHSRVKLIPTDDEEGSDYINANYIPVSFNLGRDKCHQYWPDNNQRSVLYGDIEVTLLNEIHYDEFVIRDLKLQNLSETPQTARNVIHLHYMAWPDFGVPDDPSGIVNFARLFRSKLPPFPSNKPTIVHCSAGVGRSGSFMAMDRLMQHIDIE
;
A
#
# COMPACT_ATOMS: atom_id res chain seq x y z
N MET A 1 -21.37 5.74 18.20
CA MET A 1 -20.58 6.50 17.20
C MET A 1 -21.01 6.00 15.83
N PHE A 2 -21.35 6.89 14.88
CA PHE A 2 -21.68 6.48 13.51
C PHE A 2 -20.41 6.55 12.66
N PHE A 3 -19.85 5.41 12.28
CA PHE A 3 -18.60 5.30 11.51
C PHE A 3 -18.81 5.55 9.99
N SER A 4 -19.77 6.40 9.62
CA SER A 4 -20.07 6.70 8.22
C SER A 4 -20.68 8.11 8.09
N ARG A 5 -20.12 8.91 7.18
CA ARG A 5 -20.55 10.28 6.85
C ARG A 5 -20.64 10.41 5.31
N PRO A 6 -21.66 9.83 4.66
CA PRO A 6 -21.76 9.84 3.20
C PRO A 6 -22.09 11.24 2.67
N VAL A 7 -21.46 11.61 1.55
CA VAL A 7 -21.66 12.87 0.83
C VAL A 7 -22.08 12.55 -0.60
N ARG A 8 -23.13 13.20 -1.11
CA ARG A 8 -23.59 12.99 -2.50
C ARG A 8 -22.65 13.73 -3.45
N ILE A 9 -22.38 13.16 -4.62
CA ILE A 9 -21.46 13.74 -5.62
C ILE A 9 -21.79 15.23 -5.95
N PRO A 10 -23.06 15.64 -6.15
CA PRO A 10 -23.40 17.04 -6.44
C PRO A 10 -23.13 18.01 -5.27
N ASP A 11 -23.16 17.53 -4.02
CA ASP A 11 -22.92 18.35 -2.83
C ASP A 11 -21.43 18.46 -2.49
N PHE A 12 -20.59 17.57 -3.05
CA PHE A 12 -19.18 17.42 -2.67
C PHE A 12 -18.35 18.72 -2.74
N PRO A 13 -18.48 19.60 -3.76
CA PRO A 13 -17.73 20.86 -3.80
C PRO A 13 -18.07 21.81 -2.63
N GLU A 14 -19.35 21.90 -2.26
CA GLU A 14 -19.81 22.71 -1.13
C GLU A 14 -19.44 22.07 0.21
N HIS A 15 -19.52 20.75 0.32
CA HIS A 15 -19.04 20.00 1.48
C HIS A 15 -17.55 20.28 1.73
N VAL A 16 -16.68 20.14 0.72
CA VAL A 16 -15.24 20.46 0.84
C VAL A 16 -15.02 21.92 1.24
N ARG A 17 -15.77 22.87 0.64
CA ARG A 17 -15.70 24.30 1.00
C ARG A 17 -16.09 24.57 2.47
N LEU A 18 -17.06 23.83 3.01
CA LEU A 18 -17.49 23.92 4.40
C LEU A 18 -16.53 23.21 5.37
N MET A 19 -15.85 22.14 4.93
CA MET A 19 -14.93 21.38 5.78
C MET A 19 -13.54 22.03 5.89
N ALA A 20 -13.08 22.70 4.82
CA ALA A 20 -11.83 23.48 4.78
C ALA A 20 -11.93 24.86 5.46
N ALA A 21 -13.15 25.28 5.83
CA ALA A 21 -13.38 26.56 6.49
C ALA A 21 -12.63 26.67 7.83
N ASP A 22 -12.31 27.91 8.21
CA ASP A 22 -11.67 28.25 9.48
C ASP A 22 -10.35 27.48 9.74
N SER A 23 -9.54 27.33 8.68
CA SER A 23 -8.29 26.58 8.65
C SER A 23 -8.48 25.08 8.92
N ASP A 24 -9.26 24.42 8.05
CA ASP A 24 -9.51 22.97 8.09
C ASP A 24 -10.08 22.47 9.42
N PHE A 25 -10.82 23.32 10.14
CA PHE A 25 -11.31 23.03 11.49
C PHE A 25 -12.15 21.74 11.53
N ARG A 26 -13.07 21.57 10.58
CA ARG A 26 -13.97 20.40 10.55
C ARG A 26 -13.31 19.15 10.00
N PHE A 27 -12.36 19.29 9.06
CA PHE A 27 -11.52 18.16 8.66
C PHE A 27 -10.67 17.65 9.83
N SER A 28 -10.17 18.57 10.68
CA SER A 28 -9.42 18.22 11.88
C SER A 28 -10.29 17.48 12.91
N GLU A 29 -11.49 18.01 13.21
CA GLU A 29 -12.47 17.37 14.11
C GLU A 29 -12.90 15.98 13.61
N GLU A 30 -13.21 15.84 12.32
CA GLU A 30 -13.59 14.57 11.71
C GLU A 30 -12.45 13.54 11.65
N TYR A 31 -11.19 13.99 11.55
CA TYR A 31 -10.03 13.11 11.59
C TYR A 31 -9.68 12.64 13.02
N ASP A 32 -9.79 13.52 14.03
CA ASP A 32 -9.55 13.15 15.43
C ASP A 32 -10.60 12.15 15.96
N ASP A 33 -11.83 12.17 15.43
CA ASP A 33 -12.88 11.15 15.67
C ASP A 33 -12.39 9.72 15.32
N LEU A 34 -11.47 9.57 14.36
CA LEU A 34 -10.91 8.29 13.93
C LEU A 34 -9.74 7.81 14.82
N ARG A 35 -9.17 8.69 15.66
CA ARG A 35 -7.95 8.43 16.46
C ARG A 35 -8.03 7.22 17.40
N LEU A 36 -9.24 6.83 17.80
CA LEU A 36 -9.46 5.67 18.69
C LEU A 36 -9.82 4.38 17.95
N VAL A 37 -9.99 4.40 16.62
CA VAL A 37 -10.31 3.22 15.82
C VAL A 37 -9.12 2.26 15.82
N GLY A 38 -9.38 0.99 16.20
CA GLY A 38 -8.36 -0.06 16.26
C GLY A 38 -7.56 -0.14 17.57
N ASN A 39 -7.69 0.83 18.48
CA ASN A 39 -6.99 0.77 19.77
C ASN A 39 -7.41 -0.46 20.60
N GLY A 40 -6.44 -1.08 21.26
CA GLY A 40 -6.66 -2.29 22.09
C GLY A 40 -6.69 -3.61 21.32
N GLN A 41 -6.50 -3.60 20.00
CA GLN A 41 -6.25 -4.83 19.23
C GLN A 41 -4.83 -5.37 19.47
N THR A 42 -4.62 -6.67 19.29
CA THR A 42 -3.36 -7.35 19.63
C THR A 42 -2.37 -7.38 18.47
N CYS A 43 -1.07 -7.31 18.81
CA CYS A 43 0.06 -7.44 17.88
C CYS A 43 1.09 -8.49 18.39
N ILE A 44 0.62 -9.54 19.07
CA ILE A 44 1.43 -10.51 19.82
C ILE A 44 2.54 -11.11 18.95
N ALA A 45 2.23 -11.47 17.70
CA ALA A 45 3.22 -12.04 16.78
C ALA A 45 4.36 -11.06 16.44
N ALA A 46 4.10 -9.76 16.48
CA ALA A 46 5.08 -8.70 16.22
C ALA A 46 5.96 -8.40 17.45
N ASP A 47 5.41 -8.57 18.66
CA ASP A 47 6.10 -8.37 19.93
C ASP A 47 7.03 -9.52 20.32
N LEU A 48 6.93 -10.69 19.67
CA LEU A 48 7.85 -11.82 19.84
C LEU A 48 9.30 -11.38 19.59
N THR A 49 10.22 -11.77 20.48
CA THR A 49 11.63 -11.32 20.44
C THR A 49 12.30 -11.56 19.09
N VAL A 50 12.01 -12.69 18.44
CA VAL A 50 12.52 -13.08 17.11
C VAL A 50 12.02 -12.20 15.96
N ASN A 51 10.86 -11.54 16.12
CA ASN A 51 10.22 -10.75 15.07
C ASN A 51 10.44 -9.23 15.22
N ARG A 52 10.98 -8.76 16.35
CA ARG A 52 11.23 -7.33 16.60
C ARG A 52 12.17 -6.69 15.57
N SER A 53 13.20 -7.41 15.14
CA SER A 53 14.13 -6.97 14.08
C SER A 53 13.50 -6.98 12.67
N LYS A 54 12.40 -7.73 12.49
CA LYS A 54 11.60 -7.76 11.25
C LYS A 54 10.64 -6.57 11.14
N ASN A 55 10.59 -5.70 12.15
CA ASN A 55 9.78 -4.48 12.20
C ASN A 55 10.64 -3.23 11.98
N ARG A 56 10.23 -2.37 11.04
CA ARG A 56 10.92 -1.08 10.80
C ARG A 56 10.64 -0.04 11.90
N PHE A 57 9.51 -0.18 12.60
CA PHE A 57 9.07 0.73 13.67
C PHE A 57 8.56 -0.07 14.87
N THR A 58 8.89 0.38 16.08
CA THR A 58 8.38 -0.23 17.31
C THR A 58 6.90 0.09 17.59
N ASN A 59 6.37 1.14 16.95
CA ASN A 59 4.98 1.58 17.10
C ASN A 59 4.08 1.26 15.88
N ILE A 60 4.61 0.69 14.80
CA ILE A 60 3.84 0.23 13.64
C ILE A 60 3.98 -1.29 13.54
N LEU A 61 3.10 -1.98 14.26
CA LEU A 61 3.07 -3.43 14.39
C LEU A 61 1.78 -3.97 13.75
N PRO A 62 1.83 -5.08 12.99
CA PRO A 62 0.65 -5.64 12.33
C PRO A 62 -0.28 -6.31 13.34
N PHE A 63 -1.58 -5.98 13.28
CA PHE A 63 -2.59 -6.62 14.13
C PHE A 63 -2.71 -8.12 13.83
N ASP A 64 -2.72 -8.98 14.85
CA ASP A 64 -2.69 -10.46 14.70
C ASP A 64 -3.86 -11.01 13.86
N HIS A 65 -5.04 -10.38 13.98
CA HIS A 65 -6.28 -10.83 13.34
C HIS A 65 -6.26 -10.69 11.81
N SER A 66 -5.41 -9.83 11.26
CA SER A 66 -5.32 -9.53 9.83
C SER A 66 -3.91 -9.61 9.26
N ARG A 67 -2.88 -9.94 10.06
CA ARG A 67 -1.50 -10.03 9.55
C ARG A 67 -1.40 -11.05 8.42
N VAL A 68 -0.57 -10.73 7.43
CA VAL A 68 -0.14 -11.70 6.42
C VAL A 68 0.68 -12.78 7.12
N LYS A 69 0.55 -14.03 6.66
CA LYS A 69 1.34 -15.16 7.14
C LYS A 69 2.10 -15.75 5.96
N LEU A 70 3.42 -15.87 6.10
CA LEU A 70 4.23 -16.65 5.18
C LEU A 70 4.03 -18.14 5.46
N ILE A 71 4.48 -19.00 4.54
CA ILE A 71 4.56 -20.43 4.81
C ILE A 71 5.68 -20.61 5.86
N PRO A 72 5.41 -21.24 7.02
CA PRO A 72 6.45 -21.44 8.03
C PRO A 72 7.50 -22.46 7.54
N THR A 73 8.73 -22.29 8.01
CA THR A 73 9.79 -23.29 7.94
C THR A 73 9.91 -23.95 9.32
N ASP A 74 10.22 -25.25 9.35
CA ASP A 74 10.28 -26.00 10.62
C ASP A 74 11.46 -25.57 11.53
N ASP A 75 12.48 -24.91 10.95
CA ASP A 75 13.75 -24.56 11.60
C ASP A 75 13.84 -23.11 12.16
N GLU A 76 12.89 -22.21 11.85
CA GLU A 76 12.95 -20.80 12.30
C GLU A 76 11.65 -20.34 13.01
N GLU A 77 11.74 -20.07 14.31
CA GLU A 77 10.64 -19.45 15.06
C GLU A 77 10.31 -18.05 14.50
N GLY A 78 9.05 -17.85 14.09
CA GLY A 78 8.61 -16.61 13.46
C GLY A 78 8.97 -16.49 11.98
N SER A 79 9.32 -17.59 11.29
CA SER A 79 9.41 -17.63 9.82
C SER A 79 8.11 -17.21 9.12
N ASP A 80 6.96 -17.47 9.75
CA ASP A 80 5.62 -17.09 9.25
C ASP A 80 5.37 -15.57 9.26
N TYR A 81 6.27 -14.78 9.85
CA TYR A 81 6.07 -13.37 10.14
C TYR A 81 6.63 -12.44 9.06
N ILE A 82 5.75 -11.55 8.59
CA ILE A 82 6.09 -10.34 7.85
C ILE A 82 5.28 -9.17 8.42
N ASN A 83 5.88 -7.98 8.50
CA ASN A 83 5.16 -6.76 8.87
C ASN A 83 4.29 -6.29 7.70
N ALA A 84 3.11 -6.91 7.57
CA ALA A 84 2.07 -6.59 6.61
C ALA A 84 0.71 -7.12 7.10
N ASN A 85 -0.38 -6.44 6.73
CA ASN A 85 -1.75 -6.88 6.99
C ASN A 85 -2.51 -7.09 5.68
N TYR A 86 -3.44 -8.04 5.67
CA TYR A 86 -4.57 -8.04 4.77
C TYR A 86 -5.46 -6.85 5.13
N ILE A 87 -5.28 -5.78 4.37
CA ILE A 87 -5.81 -4.45 4.65
C ILE A 87 -7.12 -4.23 3.86
N PRO A 88 -8.29 -4.23 4.52
CA PRO A 88 -9.44 -3.47 4.08
C PRO A 88 -9.19 -1.96 4.36
N VAL A 89 -8.14 -1.41 3.73
CA VAL A 89 -7.69 0.01 3.67
C VAL A 89 -7.58 0.75 5.05
N SER A 90 -6.44 0.85 5.78
CA SER A 90 -5.40 1.94 5.68
C SER A 90 -4.47 2.11 6.95
N PHE A 91 -3.40 2.98 6.88
CA PHE A 91 -2.62 3.71 7.97
C PHE A 91 -1.68 2.94 8.99
N ASN A 92 -0.62 3.39 9.73
CA ASN A 92 0.30 4.59 9.99
C ASN A 92 1.85 4.57 9.60
N LEU A 93 2.58 5.72 9.51
CA LEU A 93 4.02 5.99 9.06
C LEU A 93 5.20 5.58 10.03
N GLY A 94 6.53 5.59 9.71
CA GLY A 94 7.35 5.93 8.50
C GLY A 94 8.83 6.41 8.77
N ARG A 95 9.77 6.31 7.79
CA ARG A 95 11.26 6.60 7.74
C ARG A 95 12.26 5.59 8.39
N ASP A 96 13.33 5.09 7.77
CA ASP A 96 13.74 5.13 6.35
C ASP A 96 12.63 4.66 5.41
N LYS A 97 12.64 5.13 4.15
CA LYS A 97 11.47 4.95 3.29
C LYS A 97 11.37 3.53 2.71
N CYS A 98 12.20 3.12 1.76
CA CYS A 98 12.19 1.75 1.28
C CYS A 98 13.59 1.36 0.77
N HIS A 99 13.97 0.09 0.92
CA HIS A 99 15.11 -0.44 0.16
C HIS A 99 14.63 -0.81 -1.24
N GLN A 100 15.50 -0.71 -2.24
CA GLN A 100 15.23 -1.28 -3.54
C GLN A 100 15.18 -2.81 -3.42
N TYR A 101 14.01 -3.39 -3.73
CA TYR A 101 13.74 -4.84 -3.71
C TYR A 101 13.52 -5.41 -5.12
N TRP A 102 13.88 -4.64 -6.15
CA TRP A 102 13.81 -5.02 -7.56
C TRP A 102 15.19 -4.86 -8.22
N PRO A 103 15.48 -5.60 -9.32
CA PRO A 103 16.78 -5.54 -9.99
C PRO A 103 17.10 -4.13 -10.52
N ASP A 104 18.38 -3.74 -10.56
CA ASP A 104 18.80 -2.47 -11.15
C ASP A 104 19.14 -2.63 -12.64
N ASN A 105 19.47 -1.54 -13.34
CA ASN A 105 19.82 -1.60 -14.75
C ASN A 105 21.23 -2.20 -15.03
N ASN A 106 22.01 -2.55 -13.99
CA ASN A 106 23.28 -3.26 -14.12
C ASN A 106 23.10 -4.78 -13.97
N GLN A 107 22.12 -5.22 -13.16
CA GLN A 107 21.77 -6.61 -12.90
C GLN A 107 20.32 -6.87 -13.34
N ARG A 108 20.10 -7.45 -14.52
CA ARG A 108 18.74 -7.77 -15.02
C ARG A 108 17.95 -8.77 -14.16
N SER A 109 18.61 -9.52 -13.28
CA SER A 109 17.98 -10.51 -12.40
C SER A 109 18.65 -10.49 -11.03
N VAL A 110 17.88 -10.59 -9.96
CA VAL A 110 18.35 -10.67 -8.57
C VAL A 110 17.57 -11.78 -7.84
N LEU A 111 18.27 -12.56 -7.01
CA LEU A 111 17.71 -13.67 -6.25
C LEU A 111 17.38 -13.25 -4.81
N TYR A 112 16.15 -13.50 -4.37
CA TYR A 112 15.66 -13.20 -3.02
C TYR A 112 15.14 -14.49 -2.38
N GLY A 113 15.99 -15.16 -1.60
CA GLY A 113 15.72 -16.55 -1.16
C GLY A 113 15.65 -17.46 -2.38
N ASP A 114 14.57 -18.25 -2.49
CA ASP A 114 14.32 -19.11 -3.65
C ASP A 114 13.65 -18.38 -4.84
N ILE A 115 13.34 -17.08 -4.71
CA ILE A 115 12.61 -16.32 -5.75
C ILE A 115 13.60 -15.49 -6.58
N GLU A 116 13.83 -15.91 -7.82
CA GLU A 116 14.46 -15.06 -8.83
C GLU A 116 13.46 -13.98 -9.29
N VAL A 117 13.88 -12.71 -9.24
CA VAL A 117 13.16 -11.56 -9.79
C VAL A 117 13.95 -11.02 -10.98
N THR A 118 13.37 -11.09 -12.17
CA THR A 118 13.97 -10.57 -13.41
C THR A 118 13.24 -9.31 -13.87
N LEU A 119 13.97 -8.25 -14.22
CA LEU A 119 13.43 -7.06 -14.88
C LEU A 119 13.27 -7.32 -16.38
N LEU A 120 12.01 -7.35 -16.87
CA LEU A 120 11.71 -7.54 -18.29
C LEU A 120 11.70 -6.21 -19.06
N ASN A 121 11.15 -5.16 -18.44
CA ASN A 121 10.92 -3.85 -19.03
C ASN A 121 10.81 -2.77 -17.94
N GLU A 122 11.27 -1.56 -18.22
CA GLU A 122 11.13 -0.38 -17.35
C GLU A 122 10.75 0.85 -18.20
N ILE A 123 9.67 1.54 -17.83
CA ILE A 123 9.20 2.76 -18.50
C ILE A 123 9.14 3.89 -17.48
N HIS A 124 9.91 4.95 -17.73
CA HIS A 124 9.93 6.17 -16.91
C HIS A 124 8.96 7.21 -17.46
N TYR A 125 8.23 7.84 -16.57
CA TYR A 125 7.39 9.01 -16.78
C TYR A 125 7.78 10.06 -15.72
N ASP A 126 7.43 11.33 -15.94
CA ASP A 126 7.88 12.46 -15.10
C ASP A 126 7.58 12.28 -13.61
N GLU A 127 6.45 11.65 -13.27
CA GLU A 127 6.02 11.42 -11.88
C GLU A 127 6.10 9.97 -11.41
N PHE A 128 6.30 8.98 -12.29
CA PHE A 128 6.20 7.56 -11.95
C PHE A 128 6.98 6.63 -12.87
N VAL A 129 7.35 5.46 -12.36
CA VAL A 129 8.02 4.40 -13.15
C VAL A 129 7.16 3.14 -13.14
N ILE A 130 6.97 2.53 -14.31
CA ILE A 130 6.35 1.21 -14.47
C ILE A 130 7.46 0.19 -14.76
N ARG A 131 7.42 -0.98 -14.11
CA ARG A 131 8.28 -2.12 -14.44
C ARG A 131 7.42 -3.36 -14.68
N ASP A 132 7.77 -4.12 -15.71
CA ASP A 132 7.30 -5.49 -15.88
C ASP A 132 8.37 -6.42 -15.29
N LEU A 133 8.03 -7.12 -14.22
CA LEU A 133 8.91 -8.06 -13.52
C LEU A 133 8.45 -9.49 -13.77
N LYS A 134 9.39 -10.43 -13.91
CA LYS A 134 9.12 -11.87 -13.84
C LYS A 134 9.59 -12.39 -12.48
N LEU A 135 8.74 -13.13 -11.78
CA LEU A 135 9.08 -13.89 -10.58
C LEU A 135 9.11 -15.38 -10.91
N GLN A 136 10.19 -16.07 -10.55
CA GLN A 136 10.34 -17.52 -10.62
C GLN A 136 10.76 -18.06 -9.25
N ASN A 137 9.99 -18.97 -8.67
CA ASN A 137 10.49 -19.79 -7.56
C ASN A 137 11.37 -20.90 -8.15
N LEU A 138 12.64 -20.97 -7.72
CA LEU A 138 13.63 -21.94 -8.20
C LEU A 138 13.35 -23.39 -7.75
N SER A 139 12.50 -23.56 -6.71
CA SER A 139 11.99 -24.88 -6.29
C SER A 139 10.73 -25.34 -7.06
N GLU A 140 10.12 -24.46 -7.88
CA GLU A 140 8.99 -24.77 -8.74
C GLU A 140 9.42 -24.91 -10.22
N THR A 141 8.57 -25.48 -11.07
CA THR A 141 8.87 -25.61 -12.51
C THR A 141 8.83 -24.24 -13.21
N PRO A 142 9.58 -24.03 -14.32
CA PRO A 142 9.59 -22.76 -15.06
C PRO A 142 8.23 -22.29 -15.60
N GLN A 143 7.23 -23.18 -15.65
CA GLN A 143 5.85 -22.89 -16.07
C GLN A 143 5.01 -22.22 -14.98
N THR A 144 5.49 -22.18 -13.72
CA THR A 144 4.83 -21.48 -12.59
C THR A 144 5.16 -19.98 -12.53
N ALA A 145 6.08 -19.53 -13.37
CA ALA A 145 6.54 -18.14 -13.47
C ALA A 145 5.38 -17.14 -13.51
N ARG A 146 5.52 -16.03 -12.78
CA ARG A 146 4.48 -15.00 -12.67
C ARG A 146 5.02 -13.65 -13.13
N ASN A 147 4.30 -13.01 -14.03
CA ASN A 147 4.56 -11.62 -14.40
C ASN A 147 3.87 -10.69 -13.40
N VAL A 148 4.58 -9.68 -12.92
CA VAL A 148 4.13 -8.69 -11.94
C VAL A 148 4.38 -7.30 -12.52
N ILE A 149 3.33 -6.49 -12.63
CA ILE A 149 3.45 -5.08 -13.00
C ILE A 149 3.68 -4.28 -11.71
N HIS A 150 4.83 -3.62 -11.62
CA HIS A 150 5.20 -2.76 -10.51
C HIS A 150 5.03 -1.29 -10.92
N LEU A 151 4.10 -0.58 -10.29
CA LEU A 151 3.85 0.85 -10.52
C LEU A 151 4.38 1.65 -9.33
N HIS A 152 5.37 2.52 -9.56
CA HIS A 152 6.05 3.29 -8.51
C HIS A 152 5.84 4.80 -8.74
N TYR A 153 4.92 5.42 -7.98
CA TYR A 153 4.71 6.87 -7.99
C TYR A 153 5.81 7.58 -7.20
N MET A 154 6.59 8.40 -7.89
CA MET A 154 7.80 9.06 -7.39
C MET A 154 7.51 10.47 -6.84
N ALA A 155 6.56 11.19 -7.42
CA ALA A 155 6.35 12.62 -7.18
C ALA A 155 5.72 12.98 -5.81
N TRP A 156 5.40 12.01 -4.94
CA TRP A 156 4.85 12.32 -3.62
C TRP A 156 5.92 12.93 -2.68
N PRO A 157 5.78 14.20 -2.24
CA PRO A 157 6.82 14.91 -1.52
C PRO A 157 7.11 14.31 -0.14
N ASP A 158 8.32 14.57 0.37
CA ASP A 158 8.86 13.84 1.51
C ASP A 158 8.14 14.16 2.84
N PHE A 159 7.56 15.35 2.90
CA PHE A 159 6.61 15.87 3.88
C PHE A 159 5.32 16.27 3.15
N GLY A 160 4.15 16.14 3.80
CA GLY A 160 2.87 16.56 3.23
C GLY A 160 2.34 15.69 2.07
N VAL A 161 1.68 16.35 1.12
CA VAL A 161 0.99 15.79 -0.06
C VAL A 161 1.43 16.55 -1.31
N PRO A 162 1.24 16.02 -2.54
CA PRO A 162 1.49 16.78 -3.76
C PRO A 162 0.63 18.05 -3.80
N ASP A 163 1.22 19.18 -4.23
CA ASP A 163 0.50 20.46 -4.35
C ASP A 163 -0.58 20.43 -5.45
N ASP A 164 -0.37 19.62 -6.50
CA ASP A 164 -1.37 19.30 -7.52
C ASP A 164 -1.80 17.82 -7.38
N PRO A 165 -3.08 17.52 -7.09
CA PRO A 165 -3.57 16.14 -7.02
C PRO A 165 -3.72 15.46 -8.40
N SER A 166 -3.61 16.21 -9.50
CA SER A 166 -3.82 15.66 -10.86
C SER A 166 -2.90 14.48 -11.17
N GLY A 167 -1.65 14.54 -10.71
CA GLY A 167 -0.66 13.49 -10.92
C GLY A 167 -1.04 12.15 -10.29
N ILE A 168 -1.35 12.15 -8.99
CA ILE A 168 -1.77 10.93 -8.28
C ILE A 168 -3.13 10.40 -8.79
N VAL A 169 -4.06 11.28 -9.19
CA VAL A 169 -5.33 10.90 -9.83
C VAL A 169 -5.09 10.22 -11.18
N ASN A 170 -4.18 10.73 -12.01
CA ASN A 170 -3.81 10.12 -13.28
C ASN A 170 -3.08 8.79 -13.08
N PHE A 171 -2.22 8.68 -12.06
CA PHE A 171 -1.60 7.42 -11.66
C PHE A 171 -2.63 6.36 -11.23
N ALA A 172 -3.70 6.73 -10.52
CA ALA A 172 -4.80 5.82 -10.18
C ALA A 172 -5.64 5.38 -11.40
N ARG A 173 -5.94 6.30 -12.34
CA ARG A 173 -6.56 5.95 -13.63
C ARG A 173 -5.70 4.98 -14.44
N LEU A 174 -4.38 5.21 -14.47
CA LEU A 174 -3.43 4.31 -15.11
C LEU A 174 -3.42 2.93 -14.44
N PHE A 175 -3.33 2.88 -13.11
CA PHE A 175 -3.44 1.62 -12.34
C PHE A 175 -4.72 0.85 -12.68
N ARG A 176 -5.89 1.50 -12.74
CA ARG A 176 -7.16 0.85 -13.07
C ARG A 176 -7.31 0.47 -14.54
N SER A 177 -6.67 1.16 -15.48
CA SER A 177 -6.60 0.70 -16.87
C SER A 177 -5.66 -0.51 -17.07
N LYS A 178 -4.65 -0.68 -16.20
CA LYS A 178 -3.78 -1.87 -16.15
C LYS A 178 -4.40 -3.03 -15.37
N LEU A 179 -5.20 -2.75 -14.34
CA LEU A 179 -5.91 -3.74 -13.51
C LEU A 179 -7.38 -3.32 -13.27
N PRO A 180 -8.26 -3.53 -14.26
CA PRO A 180 -9.70 -3.27 -14.10
C PRO A 180 -10.32 -4.13 -13.00
N PRO A 181 -11.39 -3.68 -12.33
CA PRO A 181 -11.98 -4.40 -11.20
C PRO A 181 -12.73 -5.67 -11.64
N PHE A 182 -12.14 -6.84 -11.35
CA PHE A 182 -12.78 -8.15 -11.54
C PHE A 182 -12.74 -8.97 -10.23
N PRO A 183 -13.78 -9.76 -9.90
CA PRO A 183 -13.79 -10.64 -8.73
C PRO A 183 -12.70 -11.72 -8.72
N SER A 184 -12.12 -12.04 -9.88
CA SER A 184 -11.04 -13.01 -10.04
C SER A 184 -9.63 -12.44 -9.81
N ASN A 185 -9.50 -11.11 -9.67
CA ASN A 185 -8.23 -10.44 -9.43
C ASN A 185 -7.55 -10.98 -8.15
N LYS A 186 -6.24 -11.15 -8.21
CA LYS A 186 -5.43 -11.48 -7.04
C LYS A 186 -5.18 -10.21 -6.21
N PRO A 187 -4.90 -10.31 -4.89
CA PRO A 187 -4.65 -9.15 -4.05
C PRO A 187 -3.54 -8.25 -4.62
N THR A 188 -3.82 -6.96 -4.77
CA THR A 188 -2.81 -5.96 -5.15
C THR A 188 -1.95 -5.64 -3.94
N ILE A 189 -0.62 -5.73 -4.09
CA ILE A 189 0.32 -5.22 -3.09
C ILE A 189 0.43 -3.71 -3.27
N VAL A 190 0.00 -2.94 -2.25
CA VAL A 190 0.21 -1.49 -2.17
C VAL A 190 1.03 -1.23 -0.92
N HIS A 191 2.15 -0.52 -1.06
CA HIS A 191 2.98 -0.13 0.09
C HIS A 191 3.45 1.33 -0.06
N CYS A 192 4.15 1.82 0.96
CA CYS A 192 4.92 3.05 0.91
C CYS A 192 6.12 2.86 1.85
N SER A 193 6.43 3.81 2.75
CA SER A 193 7.46 3.59 3.77
C SER A 193 7.08 2.55 4.83
N ALA A 194 5.90 2.66 5.42
CA ALA A 194 5.40 1.70 6.42
C ALA A 194 4.13 0.95 5.95
N GLY A 195 3.71 1.10 4.69
CA GLY A 195 2.61 0.32 4.06
C GLY A 195 1.20 0.93 4.10
N VAL A 196 1.07 2.25 4.23
CA VAL A 196 0.06 2.82 5.14
C VAL A 196 -0.51 4.20 4.81
N GLY A 197 0.32 5.24 4.73
CA GLY A 197 -0.13 6.63 4.63
C GLY A 197 -0.48 7.01 3.20
N ARG A 198 0.56 7.19 2.37
CA ARG A 198 0.42 7.33 0.91
C ARG A 198 -0.39 6.17 0.32
N SER A 199 -0.20 4.95 0.85
CA SER A 199 -0.97 3.75 0.49
C SER A 199 -2.46 3.88 0.86
N GLY A 200 -2.78 4.33 2.08
CA GLY A 200 -4.15 4.54 2.53
C GLY A 200 -4.87 5.60 1.72
N SER A 201 -4.23 6.75 1.49
CA SER A 201 -4.76 7.81 0.62
C SER A 201 -4.96 7.33 -0.82
N PHE A 202 -3.99 6.60 -1.40
CA PHE A 202 -4.13 6.02 -2.74
C PHE A 202 -5.28 5.01 -2.81
N MET A 203 -5.38 4.07 -1.86
CA MET A 203 -6.43 3.06 -1.83
C MET A 203 -7.81 3.66 -1.56
N ALA A 204 -7.92 4.69 -0.73
CA ALA A 204 -9.17 5.40 -0.48
C ALA A 204 -9.64 6.17 -1.73
N MET A 205 -8.72 6.88 -2.39
CA MET A 205 -8.99 7.59 -3.64
C MET A 205 -9.38 6.63 -4.77
N ASP A 206 -8.62 5.54 -4.96
CA ASP A 206 -8.94 4.45 -5.90
C ASP A 206 -10.34 3.87 -5.65
N ARG A 207 -10.67 3.60 -4.38
CA ARG A 207 -11.99 3.10 -3.98
C ARG A 207 -13.11 4.10 -4.30
N LEU A 208 -12.92 5.38 -3.97
CA LEU A 208 -13.91 6.44 -4.21
C LEU A 208 -14.14 6.71 -5.70
N MET A 209 -13.07 6.76 -6.50
CA MET A 209 -13.17 6.90 -7.97
C MET A 209 -14.01 5.77 -8.57
N GLN A 210 -13.78 4.52 -8.16
CA GLN A 210 -14.60 3.37 -8.57
C GLN A 210 -16.06 3.41 -8.10
N HIS A 211 -16.46 4.29 -7.17
CA HIS A 211 -17.87 4.48 -6.78
C HIS A 211 -18.49 5.65 -7.56
N ILE A 212 -17.72 6.70 -7.81
CA ILE A 212 -18.10 7.83 -8.67
C ILE A 212 -18.33 7.38 -10.11
N ASP A 213 -17.49 6.50 -10.64
CA ASP A 213 -17.61 5.95 -12.01
C ASP A 213 -18.79 4.94 -12.17
N ILE A 214 -19.67 4.79 -11.17
CA ILE A 214 -20.82 3.86 -11.15
C ILE A 214 -22.18 4.59 -10.99
N GLU A 215 -22.21 5.87 -10.59
CA GLU A 215 -23.43 6.70 -10.46
C GLU A 215 -23.79 7.48 -11.74
#